data_AF-A0A920LT83-F1
#
_entry.id   AF-A0A920LT83-F1
#
_cell.length_a   1.000
_cell.length_b   1.000
_cell.length_c   1.000
_cell.angle_alpha   90.00
_cell.angle_beta   90.00
_cell.angle_gamma   90.00
#
_symmetry.space_group_name_H-M   'P 1'
#
loop_
_entity.id
_entity.type
_entity.pdbx_description
1 polymer ?
#
loop_
_entity_poly.entity_id
_entity_poly.type
_entity_poly.pdbx_seq_one_letter_code
_entity_poly.pdbx_strand_id
1 'polypeptide(L)' 'MELNTLTDNKGSTRNRRRVGRGVGSGIGKTSGSGHKGQKARSGVAIKGFEGGANAYT' A
#
# COMPACT_ATOMS: atom_id res chain seq x y z
N MET A 1 37.94 3.57 -7.10
CA MET A 1 36.79 2.76 -7.57
C MET A 1 36.41 3.27 -8.95
N GLU A 2 36.21 2.36 -9.90
CA GLU A 2 35.76 2.71 -11.24
C GLU A 2 34.22 2.73 -11.28
N LEU A 3 33.63 3.59 -12.11
CA LEU A 3 32.17 3.78 -12.14
C LEU A 3 31.41 2.50 -12.56
N ASN A 4 32.04 1.64 -13.34
CA ASN A 4 31.52 0.37 -13.88
C ASN A 4 31.42 -0.78 -12.86
N THR A 5 32.05 -0.65 -11.69
CA THR A 5 32.19 -1.72 -10.68
C THR A 5 31.46 -1.39 -9.38
N LEU A 6 30.69 -0.30 -9.36
CA LEU A 6 29.89 0.08 -8.21
C LEU A 6 28.78 -0.95 -7.97
N THR A 7 28.80 -1.56 -6.80
CA THR A 7 27.76 -2.47 -6.34
C THR A 7 27.33 -2.08 -4.93
N ASP A 8 26.02 -2.08 -4.68
CA ASP A 8 25.49 -1.84 -3.35
C ASP A 8 25.77 -3.02 -2.40
N ASN A 9 25.74 -2.73 -1.10
CA ASN A 9 25.75 -3.77 -0.07
C ASN A 9 24.56 -4.73 -0.27
N LYS A 10 24.77 -6.04 -0.03
CA LYS A 10 23.70 -7.04 -0.13
C LYS A 10 22.51 -6.64 0.74
N GLY A 11 21.34 -6.47 0.12
CA GLY A 11 20.10 -6.09 0.81
C GLY A 11 19.89 -4.59 1.01
N SER A 12 20.80 -3.73 0.52
CA SER A 12 20.66 -2.27 0.56
C SER A 12 19.39 -1.79 -0.14
N THR A 13 19.00 -2.45 -1.24
CA THR A 13 17.85 -2.08 -2.06
C THR A 13 16.83 -3.22 -2.15
N ARG A 14 15.55 -2.85 -2.28
CA ARG A 14 14.43 -3.77 -2.51
C ARG A 14 13.51 -3.19 -3.58
N ASN A 15 13.03 -4.06 -4.47
CA ASN A 15 12.10 -3.65 -5.52
C ASN A 15 10.76 -3.23 -4.92
N ARG A 16 10.24 -2.05 -5.31
CA ARG A 16 8.93 -1.58 -4.88
C ARG A 16 7.83 -2.44 -5.51
N ARG A 17 6.87 -2.87 -4.69
CA ARG A 17 5.64 -3.50 -5.19
C ARG A 17 4.78 -2.50 -5.97
N ARG A 18 4.50 -2.77 -7.24
CA ARG A 18 3.60 -1.97 -8.08
C ARG A 18 2.20 -2.59 -8.09
N VAL A 19 1.24 -1.94 -7.44
CA VAL A 19 -0.16 -2.40 -7.36
C VAL A 19 -0.93 -2.14 -8.67
N GLY A 20 -1.98 -2.92 -8.94
CA GLY A 20 -2.85 -2.70 -10.10
C GLY A 20 -2.17 -2.96 -11.45
N ARG A 21 -1.26 -3.93 -11.53
CA ARG A 21 -0.50 -4.29 -12.75
C ARG A 21 -0.76 -5.74 -13.17
N GLY A 22 -2.03 -6.06 -13.41
CA GLY A 22 -2.46 -7.37 -13.91
C GLY A 22 -2.72 -8.42 -12.82
N VAL A 23 -3.46 -9.48 -13.18
CA VAL A 23 -3.91 -10.53 -12.24
C VAL A 23 -2.77 -11.38 -11.68
N GLY A 24 -1.72 -11.64 -12.48
CA GLY A 24 -0.53 -12.38 -12.04
C GLY A 24 0.25 -11.69 -10.91
N SER A 25 0.01 -10.40 -10.66
CA SER A 25 0.60 -9.69 -9.51
C SER A 25 -0.09 -10.00 -8.18
N GLY A 26 -1.20 -10.75 -8.16
CA GLY A 26 -2.05 -11.01 -6.98
C GLY A 26 -2.82 -9.79 -6.47
N ILE A 27 -2.53 -8.60 -7.01
CA ILE A 27 -3.03 -7.30 -6.52
C ILE A 27 -3.51 -6.47 -7.72
N GLY A 28 -3.94 -7.15 -8.78
CA GLY A 28 -4.37 -6.52 -10.03
C GLY A 28 -5.75 -5.87 -9.90
N LYS A 29 -6.76 -6.67 -9.53
CA LYS A 29 -8.17 -6.27 -9.63
C LYS A 29 -8.56 -5.14 -8.67
N THR A 30 -8.20 -5.27 -7.40
CA THR A 30 -8.63 -4.36 -6.33
C THR A 30 -7.49 -3.48 -5.81
N SER A 31 -6.29 -3.61 -6.37
CA SER A 31 -5.08 -2.98 -5.84
C SER A 31 -4.84 -3.26 -4.34
N GLY A 32 -5.41 -4.35 -3.81
CA GLY A 32 -5.32 -4.73 -2.39
C GLY A 32 -6.37 -4.08 -1.49
N SER A 33 -7.29 -3.30 -2.05
CA SER A 33 -8.29 -2.53 -1.29
C SER A 33 -9.60 -3.28 -1.02
N GLY A 34 -9.76 -4.48 -1.58
CA GLY A 34 -11.03 -5.23 -1.52
C GLY A 34 -12.10 -4.72 -2.49
N HIS A 35 -13.32 -5.28 -2.42
CA HIS A 35 -14.40 -4.97 -3.38
C HIS A 35 -15.28 -3.76 -2.98
N LYS A 36 -15.49 -3.56 -1.68
CA LYS A 36 -16.43 -2.57 -1.13
C LYS A 36 -15.87 -2.00 0.18
N GLY A 37 -16.62 -1.07 0.79
CA GLY A 37 -16.26 -0.41 2.04
C GLY A 37 -15.68 0.99 1.81
N GLN A 38 -15.75 1.82 2.84
CA GLN A 38 -15.33 3.22 2.79
C GLN A 38 -13.85 3.35 2.34
N LYS A 39 -12.96 2.50 2.88
CA LYS A 39 -11.52 2.49 2.55
C LYS A 39 -11.20 2.01 1.13
N ALA A 40 -12.16 1.38 0.43
CA ALA A 40 -11.98 0.94 -0.95
C ALA A 40 -12.32 2.06 -1.97
N ARG A 41 -12.73 3.25 -1.50
CA ARG A 41 -13.07 4.42 -2.33
C ARG A 41 -11.99 5.49 -2.17
N SER A 42 -11.75 6.26 -3.23
CA SER A 42 -10.84 7.40 -3.18
C SER A 42 -11.39 8.52 -2.29
N GLY A 43 -10.50 9.31 -1.69
CA GLY A 43 -10.88 10.49 -0.89
C GLY A 43 -11.42 10.19 0.51
N VAL A 44 -11.57 8.92 0.88
CA VAL A 44 -11.98 8.55 2.24
C VAL A 44 -10.75 8.39 3.12
N ALA A 45 -10.59 9.28 4.09
CA ALA A 45 -9.75 9.06 5.26
C ALA A 45 -10.67 8.81 6.46
N ILE A 46 -10.61 7.61 7.07
CA ILE A 46 -11.25 7.39 8.37
C ILE A 46 -10.39 8.14 9.39
N LYS A 47 -10.65 9.44 9.57
CA LYS A 47 -10.00 10.26 10.57
C LYS A 47 -10.93 10.38 11.78
N GLY A 48 -10.44 9.91 12.93
CA GLY A 48 -10.93 10.28 14.26
C GLY A 48 -12.34 9.85 14.67
N PHE A 49 -13.07 9.10 13.83
CA PHE A 49 -14.40 8.61 14.18
C PHE A 49 -14.37 7.12 14.52
N GLU A 50 -14.67 6.78 15.78
CA GLU A 50 -14.63 5.41 16.32
C GLU A 50 -15.93 4.62 16.11
N GLY A 51 -16.90 5.15 15.37
CA GLY A 51 -18.14 4.41 15.06
C GLY A 51 -19.26 4.54 16.10
N GLY A 52 -19.23 5.60 16.93
CA GLY A 52 -20.41 6.02 17.71
C GLY A 52 -20.38 5.76 19.21
N ALA A 53 -19.22 5.49 19.81
CA ALA A 53 -19.10 5.52 21.27
C ALA A 53 -18.88 6.97 21.74
N ASN A 54 -19.89 7.55 22.40
CA ASN A 54 -19.66 8.70 23.25
C ASN A 54 -18.75 8.26 24.40
N ALA A 55 -17.62 8.94 24.59
CA ALA A 55 -16.80 8.77 25.78
C ALA A 55 -17.64 9.19 27.01
N TYR A 56 -18.16 8.21 27.74
CA TYR A 56 -18.84 8.29 29.04
C TYR A 56 -19.61 9.58 29.37
N THR A 57 -20.93 9.54 29.18
CA THR A 57 -21.96 10.08 30.09
C THR A 57 -23.01 9.01 30.31
#